data_AF-A0A8S3YR82-F1
#
_entry.id   AF-A0A8S3YR82-F1
#
_cell.length_a   1.000
_cell.length_b   1.000
_cell.length_c   1.000
_cell.angle_alpha   90.00
_cell.angle_beta   90.00
_cell.angle_gamma   90.00
#
_symmetry.space_group_name_H-M   'P 1'
#
loop_
_entity.id
_entity.type
_entity.pdbx_description
1 polymer ?
#
loop_
_entity_poly.entity_id
_entity_poly.type
_entity_poly.pdbx_seq_one_letter_code
_entity_poly.pdbx_strand_id
1 'polypeptide(L)'
;MALEEATVPEEHLLKKLFQDFGEGTSMHGIGRVLTNNRSWKRFLWSTMFLFGVGFSIYQFVITMNDFYSYPVTTVVTLRQETAAIFPGITICNLNRKRKTLAEESMFWAIDTLTDVILL
;
A
#
# COMPACT_ATOMS: atom_id res chain seq x y z
N MET A 1 -22.06 58.84 29.51
CA MET A 1 -22.23 57.43 29.14
C MET A 1 -21.11 57.09 28.18
N ALA A 2 -19.91 56.87 28.73
CA ALA A 2 -18.72 56.52 27.98
C ALA A 2 -18.60 55.00 27.99
N LEU A 3 -18.48 54.39 26.81
CA LEU A 3 -18.07 53.00 26.68
C LEU A 3 -16.57 52.95 26.98
N GLU A 4 -16.21 52.38 28.12
CA GLU A 4 -14.82 52.11 28.47
C GLU A 4 -14.33 50.96 27.59
N GLU A 5 -13.69 51.29 26.47
CA GLU A 5 -12.84 50.35 25.74
C GLU A 5 -11.60 50.07 26.59
N ALA A 6 -11.71 49.09 27.49
CA ALA A 6 -10.56 48.52 28.15
C ALA A 6 -9.74 47.74 27.10
N THR A 7 -8.63 48.32 26.64
CA THR A 7 -7.61 47.61 25.87
C THR A 7 -6.99 46.53 26.75
N VAL A 8 -7.55 45.33 26.72
CA VAL A 8 -7.00 44.15 27.39
C VAL A 8 -5.65 43.83 26.72
N PRO A 9 -4.56 43.63 27.47
CA PRO A 9 -3.28 43.28 26.88
C PRO A 9 -3.39 41.96 26.09
N GLU A 10 -3.00 42.00 24.81
CA GLU A 10 -3.06 40.90 23.82
C GLU A 10 -2.52 39.56 24.37
N GLU A 11 -1.48 39.60 25.21
CA GLU A 11 -0.86 38.43 25.85
C GLU A 11 -1.85 37.60 26.69
N HIS A 12 -2.78 38.29 27.36
CA HIS A 12 -3.71 37.67 28.30
C HIS A 12 -4.85 37.01 27.52
N LEU A 13 -5.23 37.60 26.39
CA LEU A 13 -6.22 37.05 25.47
C LEU A 13 -5.69 35.78 24.79
N LEU A 14 -4.45 35.80 24.30
CA LEU A 14 -3.79 34.62 23.70
C LEU A 14 -3.68 33.46 24.67
N LYS A 15 -3.23 33.70 25.92
CA LYS A 15 -3.17 32.66 26.96
C LYS A 15 -4.53 32.04 27.24
N LYS A 16 -5.58 32.88 27.31
CA LYS A 16 -6.95 32.42 27.56
C LYS A 16 -7.47 31.59 26.39
N LEU A 17 -7.23 32.04 25.15
CA LEU A 17 -7.59 31.30 23.95
C LEU A 17 -6.93 29.91 23.90
N PHE A 18 -5.63 29.82 24.19
CA PHE A 18 -4.94 28.53 24.21
C PHE A 18 -5.44 27.62 25.34
N GLN A 19 -5.78 28.16 26.51
CA GLN A 19 -6.40 27.37 27.58
C GLN A 19 -7.77 26.84 27.18
N ASP A 20 -8.66 27.71 26.67
CA ASP A 20 -10.01 27.34 26.24
C ASP A 20 -9.94 26.29 25.12
N PHE A 21 -9.01 26.45 24.17
CA PHE A 21 -8.79 25.48 23.10
C PHE A 21 -8.23 24.15 23.62
N GLY A 22 -7.31 24.21 24.58
CA GLY A 22 -6.69 23.05 25.20
C GLY A 22 -7.65 22.21 26.05
N GLU A 23 -8.65 22.84 26.65
CA GLU A 23 -9.71 22.19 27.42
C GLU A 23 -10.87 21.71 26.52
N GLY A 24 -11.19 22.44 25.45
CA GLY A 24 -12.28 22.12 24.54
C GLY A 24 -11.96 21.10 23.44
N THR A 25 -10.68 20.76 23.25
CA THR A 25 -10.27 19.81 22.20
C THR A 25 -10.34 18.35 22.65
N SER A 26 -10.70 17.45 21.73
CA SER A 26 -10.67 16.00 21.94
C SER A 26 -9.25 15.43 22.02
N MET A 27 -8.23 16.26 21.82
CA MET A 27 -6.82 15.88 21.87
C MET A 27 -6.35 15.70 23.32
N HIS A 28 -6.41 14.47 23.83
CA HIS A 28 -6.24 14.10 25.24
C HIS A 28 -4.94 14.56 25.91
N GLY A 29 -3.90 14.91 25.14
CA GLY A 29 -2.59 15.33 25.65
C GLY A 29 -2.45 16.84 25.86
N ILE A 30 -3.12 17.67 25.06
CA ILE A 30 -2.79 19.10 24.95
C ILE A 30 -3.30 19.91 26.14
N GLY A 31 -4.47 19.54 26.69
CA GLY A 31 -5.00 20.14 27.93
C GLY A 31 -4.03 19.96 29.11
N ARG A 32 -3.34 18.81 29.21
CA ARG A 32 -2.37 18.53 30.30
C ARG A 32 -1.05 19.27 30.13
N VAL A 33 -0.68 19.66 28.92
CA VAL A 33 0.46 20.54 28.65
C VAL A 33 0.16 21.97 29.11
N LEU A 34 -1.08 22.44 28.87
CA LEU A 34 -1.47 23.83 29.07
C LEU A 34 -1.89 24.14 30.52
N THR A 35 -2.54 23.21 31.23
CA THR A 35 -3.09 23.45 32.59
C THR A 35 -2.11 23.20 33.75
N ASN A 36 -0.98 22.52 33.52
CA ASN A 36 -0.13 22.08 34.63
C ASN A 36 0.78 23.20 35.16
N ASN A 37 0.74 23.48 36.46
CA ASN A 37 1.48 24.62 37.03
C ASN A 37 2.97 24.33 37.31
N ARG A 38 3.39 23.06 37.32
CA ARG A 38 4.79 22.65 37.55
C ARG A 38 5.53 22.40 36.23
N SER A 39 6.64 23.10 36.00
CA SER A 39 7.42 23.03 34.76
C SER A 39 7.91 21.62 34.41
N TRP A 40 8.31 20.80 35.39
CA TRP A 40 8.72 19.41 35.14
C TRP A 40 7.59 18.55 34.55
N LYS A 41 6.37 18.68 35.10
CA LYS A 41 5.23 17.93 34.60
C LYS A 41 4.83 18.40 33.21
N ARG A 42 4.88 19.71 32.94
CA ARG A 42 4.65 20.25 31.59
C ARG A 42 5.63 19.68 30.57
N PHE A 43 6.91 19.60 30.93
CA PHE A 43 7.92 19.02 30.05
C PHE A 43 7.62 17.56 29.73
N LEU A 44 7.31 16.75 30.74
CA LEU A 44 6.92 15.35 30.57
C LEU A 44 5.69 15.18 29.66
N TRP A 45 4.63 15.96 29.89
CA TRP A 45 3.42 15.89 29.05
C TRP A 45 3.69 16.37 27.62
N SER A 46 4.57 17.36 27.45
CA SER A 46 4.95 17.88 26.13
C SER A 46 5.75 16.84 25.34
N THR A 47 6.71 16.17 25.97
CA THR A 47 7.49 15.11 25.30
C THR A 47 6.61 13.92 24.93
N MET A 48 5.72 13.47 25.82
CA MET A 48 4.79 12.40 25.48
C MET A 48 3.84 12.79 24.34
N PHE A 49 3.35 14.03 24.34
CA PHE A 49 2.50 14.54 23.27
C PHE A 49 3.24 14.59 21.93
N LEU A 50 4.45 15.18 21.90
CA LEU A 50 5.28 15.26 20.70
C LEU A 50 5.63 13.86 20.17
N PHE A 51 5.96 12.92 21.05
CA PHE A 51 6.22 11.54 20.68
C PHE A 51 4.98 10.88 20.04
N GLY A 52 3.81 11.05 20.65
CA GLY A 52 2.55 10.53 20.10
C GLY A 52 2.20 11.11 18.73
N VAL A 53 2.36 12.42 18.54
CA VAL A 53 2.16 13.08 17.25
C VAL A 53 3.16 12.58 16.21
N GLY A 54 4.46 12.51 16.56
CA GLY A 54 5.50 12.02 15.67
C GLY A 54 5.27 10.57 15.24
N PHE A 55 4.92 9.69 16.19
CA PHE A 55 4.60 8.30 15.89
C PHE A 55 3.35 8.16 15.01
N SER A 56 2.33 9.01 15.23
CA SER A 56 1.11 9.01 14.42
C SER A 56 1.40 9.44 12.97
N ILE A 57 2.24 10.47 12.77
CA ILE A 57 2.68 10.90 11.43
C ILE A 57 3.49 9.79 10.76
N TYR A 58 4.42 9.17 11.49
CA TYR A 58 5.20 8.05 10.98
C TYR A 58 4.32 6.90 10.49
N GLN A 59 3.34 6.48 11.30
CA GLN A 59 2.39 5.43 10.93
C GLN A 59 1.49 5.82 9.76
N PHE A 60 1.07 7.08 9.70
CA PHE A 60 0.29 7.61 8.58
C PHE A 60 1.08 7.51 7.27
N VAL A 61 2.37 7.87 7.26
CA VAL A 61 3.22 7.77 6.07
C VAL A 61 3.39 6.32 5.62
N ILE A 62 3.64 5.39 6.55
CA ILE A 62 3.73 3.96 6.23
C ILE A 62 2.42 3.48 5.58
N THR A 63 1.30 3.78 6.23
CA THR A 63 -0.03 3.35 5.75
C THR A 63 -0.35 3.93 4.37
N MET A 64 0.01 5.20 4.13
CA MET A 64 -0.15 5.82 2.81
C MET A 64 0.72 5.15 1.76
N ASN A 65 1.97 4.82 2.08
CA ASN A 65 2.86 4.13 1.15
C ASN A 65 2.34 2.73 0.79
N ASP A 66 1.88 1.98 1.80
CA ASP A 66 1.23 0.68 1.60
C ASP A 66 -0.02 0.81 0.71
N PHE A 67 -0.85 1.84 0.91
CA PHE A 67 -2.01 2.12 0.07
C PHE A 67 -1.63 2.38 -1.40
N TYR A 68 -0.60 3.17 -1.66
CA TYR A 68 -0.11 3.46 -3.01
C TYR A 68 0.75 2.36 -3.62
N SER A 69 1.14 1.34 -2.85
CA SER A 69 1.81 0.16 -3.39
C SER A 69 0.86 -0.79 -4.13
N TYR A 70 -0.45 -0.53 -4.08
CA TYR A 70 -1.52 -1.33 -4.69
C TYR A 70 -1.35 -2.84 -4.46
N PRO A 71 -1.17 -3.30 -3.21
CA PRO A 71 -0.94 -4.70 -2.93
C PRO A 71 -2.22 -5.50 -3.21
N VAL A 72 -2.09 -6.63 -3.91
CA VAL A 72 -3.21 -7.52 -4.22
C VAL A 72 -3.13 -8.75 -3.33
N THR A 73 -4.15 -8.96 -2.50
CA THR A 73 -4.29 -10.15 -1.65
C THR A 73 -5.22 -11.14 -2.33
N THR A 74 -4.70 -12.29 -2.77
CA THR A 74 -5.50 -13.38 -3.34
C THR A 74 -5.93 -14.37 -2.28
N VAL A 75 -7.24 -14.59 -2.11
CA VAL A 75 -7.78 -15.61 -1.21
C VAL A 75 -8.14 -16.85 -2.03
N VAL A 76 -7.50 -17.98 -1.72
CA VAL A 76 -7.79 -19.26 -2.38
C VAL A 76 -8.80 -20.03 -1.54
N THR A 77 -9.99 -20.28 -2.10
CA THR A 77 -11.04 -21.07 -1.46
C THR A 77 -11.36 -22.30 -2.28
N LEU A 78 -11.45 -23.46 -1.62
CA LEU A 78 -11.96 -24.70 -2.23
C LEU A 78 -13.48 -24.70 -2.18
N ARG A 79 -14.14 -24.61 -3.35
CA ARG A 79 -15.57 -24.91 -3.50
C ARG A 79 -15.73 -26.26 -4.18
N GLN A 80 -16.55 -27.12 -3.59
CA GLN A 80 -17.03 -28.33 -4.24
C GLN A 80 -18.28 -27.99 -5.04
N GLU A 81 -18.13 -27.96 -6.36
CA GLU A 81 -19.25 -27.81 -7.29
C GLU A 81 -19.82 -29.19 -7.63
N THR A 82 -21.15 -29.33 -7.68
CA THR A 82 -21.82 -30.61 -7.97
C THR A 82 -21.65 -31.07 -9.42
N ALA A 83 -21.33 -30.14 -10.32
CA ALA A 83 -20.99 -30.40 -11.71
C ALA A 83 -19.92 -29.40 -12.18
N ALA A 84 -18.82 -29.91 -12.73
CA ALA A 84 -17.77 -29.11 -13.35
C ALA A 84 -17.74 -29.34 -14.86
N ILE A 85 -17.39 -28.31 -15.63
CA ILE A 85 -17.20 -28.44 -17.08
C ILE A 85 -15.98 -29.31 -17.32
N PHE A 86 -16.15 -30.38 -18.11
CA PHE A 86 -15.04 -31.24 -18.49
C PHE A 86 -14.03 -30.45 -19.34
N PRO A 87 -12.73 -30.44 -18.99
CA PRO A 87 -11.75 -29.64 -19.71
C PRO A 87 -11.48 -30.20 -21.11
N GLY A 88 -10.97 -29.35 -22.00
CA GLY A 88 -10.44 -29.81 -23.28
C GLY A 88 -9.20 -30.67 -23.05
N ILE A 89 -9.24 -31.93 -23.49
CA ILE A 89 -8.09 -32.82 -23.45
C ILE A 89 -7.38 -32.76 -24.80
N THR A 90 -6.11 -32.33 -24.78
CA THR A 90 -5.22 -32.42 -25.96
C THR A 90 -4.24 -33.57 -25.76
N ILE A 91 -4.31 -34.57 -26.64
CA ILE A 91 -3.38 -35.71 -26.64
C ILE A 91 -2.44 -35.53 -27.83
N CYS A 92 -1.15 -35.37 -27.54
CA CYS A 92 -0.11 -35.32 -28.55
C CYS A 92 0.70 -36.62 -28.53
N ASN A 93 0.99 -37.14 -29.72
CA ASN A 93 1.96 -38.22 -29.86
C ASN A 93 3.36 -37.70 -29.51
N LEU A 94 4.11 -38.41 -28.66
CA LEU A 94 5.50 -38.06 -28.29
C LEU A 94 6.47 -38.21 -29.46
N ASN A 95 6.07 -38.93 -30.51
CA ASN A 95 6.83 -39.01 -31.74
C ASN A 95 6.83 -37.65 -32.46
N ARG A 96 7.97 -36.93 -32.35
CA ARG A 96 8.18 -35.60 -32.94
C ARG A 96 7.99 -35.58 -34.46
N LYS A 97 8.30 -36.68 -35.15
CA LYS A 97 8.17 -36.80 -36.60
C LYS A 97 7.55 -38.15 -36.95
N ARG A 98 6.70 -38.15 -37.97
CA ARG A 98 6.22 -39.38 -38.60
C ARG A 98 7.35 -39.95 -39.44
N LYS A 99 7.73 -41.21 -39.23
CA LYS A 99 8.81 -41.87 -39.97
C LYS A 99 8.64 -41.74 -41.49
N THR A 100 7.42 -41.96 -41.98
CA THR A 100 7.11 -41.83 -43.41
C THR A 100 7.40 -40.44 -43.98
N LEU A 101 7.13 -39.37 -43.24
CA LEU A 101 7.44 -38.01 -43.67
C LEU A 101 8.93 -37.69 -43.57
N ALA A 102 9.62 -38.27 -42.58
CA ALA A 102 11.07 -38.10 -42.44
C ALA A 102 11.83 -38.82 -43.57
N GLU A 103 11.38 -40.00 -43.97
CA GLU A 103 11.93 -40.76 -45.10
C GLU A 103 11.64 -40.08 -46.44
N GLU A 104 10.41 -39.59 -46.65
CA GLU A 104 10.04 -38.85 -47.86
C GLU A 104 10.84 -37.54 -48.00
N SER A 105 10.96 -36.75 -46.93
CA SER A 105 11.77 -35.52 -46.96
C SER A 105 13.25 -35.78 -47.20
N MET A 106 13.79 -36.88 -46.69
CA MET A 106 15.17 -37.30 -46.95
C MET A 106 15.35 -37.76 -48.41
N PHE A 107 14.38 -38.45 -49.00
CA PHE A 107 14.41 -38.82 -50.42
C PHE A 107 14.44 -37.60 -51.34
N TRP A 108 13.54 -36.63 -51.15
CA TRP A 108 13.53 -35.37 -51.91
C TRP A 108 14.82 -34.57 -51.75
N ALA A 109 15.42 -34.58 -50.55
CA ALA A 109 16.70 -33.91 -50.31
C ALA A 109 17.85 -34.57 -51.08
N ILE A 110 17.83 -35.89 -51.24
CA ILE A 110 18.86 -36.61 -52.01
C ILE A 110 18.67 -36.35 -53.51
N ASP A 111 17.43 -36.42 -54.02
CA ASP A 111 17.10 -36.19 -55.43
C ASP A 111 17.51 -34.79 -55.90
N THR A 112 17.16 -33.77 -55.11
CA THR A 112 17.56 -32.38 -55.36
C THR A 112 19.08 -32.17 -55.30
N LEU A 113 19.78 -32.86 -54.40
CA LEU A 113 21.24 -32.83 -54.35
C LEU A 113 21.86 -33.51 -55.58
N THR A 114 21.30 -34.63 -56.05
CA THR A 114 21.79 -35.31 -57.25
C THR A 114 21.57 -34.48 -58.51
N ASP A 115 20.44 -33.79 -58.63
CA ASP A 115 20.18 -32.88 -59.75
C ASP A 115 21.16 -31.69 -59.79
N VAL A 116 21.56 -31.16 -58.63
CA VAL A 116 22.55 -30.08 -58.53
C VAL A 116 23.97 -30.56 -58.85
N ILE A 117 24.33 -31.80 -58.51
CA ILE A 117 25.68 -32.36 -58.73
C ILE A 117 25.87 -32.84 -60.17
N LEU A 118 24.79 -33.25 -60.84
CA LEU A 118 24.80 -33.69 -62.24
C LEU A 118 24.64 -32.55 -63.27
N LEU A 119 24.59 -31.29 -62.79
CA LEU A 119 24.53 -30.06 -63.58
C LEU A 119 25.91 -29.38 -63.61
#